data_AF-A0A9D8H503-F1
#
_entry.id   AF-A0A9D8H503-F1
#
_cell.length_a   1.000
_cell.length_b   1.000
_cell.length_c   1.000
_cell.angle_alpha   90.00
_cell.angle_beta   90.00
_cell.angle_gamma   90.00
#
_symmetry.space_group_name_H-M   'P 1'
#
loop_
_entity.id
_entity.type
_entity.pdbx_description
1 polymer ?
#
loop_
_entity_poly.entity_id
_entity_poly.type
_entity_poly.pdbx_seq_one_letter_code
_entity_poly.pdbx_strand_id
1 'polypeptide(L)'
;MRARLTAIFLTVATALLALAPAALGADGEGLYGRTDDKVITFFAFGVIAFFAILVTVLSLLQIRLDNRKDRRTQDLKRLGS
;
A
#
# COMPACT_ATOMS: atom_id res chain seq x y z
N MET A 1 -15.00 -33.81 7.78
CA MET A 1 -14.86 -32.40 7.32
C MET A 1 -15.43 -31.40 8.33
N ARG A 2 -16.69 -31.55 8.77
CA ARG A 2 -17.35 -30.66 9.75
C ARG A 2 -16.56 -30.49 11.07
N ALA A 3 -16.08 -31.59 11.66
CA ALA A 3 -15.28 -31.56 12.89
C ALA A 3 -13.93 -30.81 12.74
N ARG A 4 -13.35 -30.79 11.53
CA ARG A 4 -12.10 -30.04 11.26
C ARG A 4 -12.39 -28.55 11.14
N LEU A 5 -13.50 -28.18 10.48
CA LEU A 5 -13.94 -26.79 10.37
C LEU A 5 -14.32 -26.21 11.73
N THR A 6 -15.01 -26.97 12.59
CA THR A 6 -15.31 -26.54 13.96
C THR A 6 -14.05 -26.37 14.80
N ALA A 7 -13.07 -27.28 14.66
CA ALA A 7 -11.79 -27.16 15.36
C ALA A 7 -11.01 -25.91 14.93
N ILE A 8 -10.92 -25.65 13.62
CA ILE A 8 -10.27 -24.45 13.06
C ILE A 8 -10.98 -23.18 13.51
N PHE A 9 -12.31 -23.16 13.47
CA PHE A 9 -13.09 -22.02 13.92
C PHE A 9 -12.85 -21.72 15.40
N LEU A 10 -12.83 -22.75 16.24
CA LEU A 10 -12.55 -22.60 17.67
C LEU A 10 -11.13 -22.11 17.92
N THR A 11 -10.10 -22.65 17.25
CA THR A 11 -8.73 -22.17 17.41
C THR A 11 -8.57 -20.72 16.98
N VAL A 12 -9.14 -20.34 15.83
CA VAL A 12 -9.10 -18.96 15.33
C VAL A 12 -9.84 -18.02 16.30
N ALA A 13 -11.03 -18.40 16.77
CA ALA A 13 -11.78 -17.62 17.74
C ALA A 13 -10.97 -17.44 19.04
N THR A 14 -10.42 -18.52 19.60
CA THR A 14 -9.58 -18.42 20.81
C THR A 14 -8.31 -17.60 20.60
N ALA A 15 -7.68 -17.67 19.43
CA ALA A 15 -6.51 -16.87 19.11
C ALA A 15 -6.86 -15.38 19.03
N LEU A 16 -7.99 -15.03 18.41
CA LEU A 16 -8.49 -13.65 18.35
C LEU A 16 -8.85 -13.11 19.75
N LEU A 17 -9.49 -13.92 20.60
CA LEU A 17 -9.77 -13.55 21.99
C LEU A 17 -8.48 -13.36 22.81
N ALA A 18 -7.46 -14.20 22.60
CA ALA A 18 -6.17 -14.07 23.29
C ALA A 18 -5.38 -12.81 22.87
N LEU A 19 -5.57 -12.36 21.62
CA LEU A 19 -4.97 -11.12 21.10
C LEU A 19 -5.82 -9.87 21.43
N ALA A 20 -7.04 -10.02 21.95
CA ALA A 20 -7.93 -8.90 22.24
C ALA A 20 -7.35 -7.87 23.24
N PRO A 21 -6.67 -8.27 24.35
CA PRO A 21 -6.05 -7.29 25.26
C PRO A 21 -4.94 -6.48 24.60
N ALA A 22 -4.18 -7.08 23.68
CA ALA A 22 -3.15 -6.38 22.91
C ALA A 22 -3.74 -5.42 21.87
N ALA A 23 -4.94 -5.71 21.36
CA ALA A 23 -5.66 -4.86 20.41
C ALA A 23 -6.37 -3.67 21.10
N LEU A 24 -6.72 -3.79 22.38
CA LEU A 24 -7.43 -2.74 23.12
C LEU A 24 -6.52 -1.61 23.61
N GLY A 25 -5.19 -1.76 23.53
CA GLY A 25 -4.20 -0.80 24.03
C GLY A 25 -4.30 -0.65 25.55
N ALA A 26 -3.18 -0.64 26.27
CA ALA A 26 -3.22 -0.44 27.72
C ALA A 26 -3.93 0.89 28.11
N ASP A 27 -3.90 1.88 27.21
CA ASP A 27 -4.46 3.23 27.37
C ASP A 27 -5.32 3.69 26.16
N GLY A 28 -5.80 2.76 25.32
CA GLY A 28 -6.48 3.10 24.05
C GLY A 28 -5.56 3.63 22.95
N GLU A 29 -4.25 3.45 23.11
CA GLU A 29 -3.24 3.82 22.12
C GLU A 29 -3.05 2.71 21.08
N GLY A 30 -2.93 3.09 19.79
CA GLY A 30 -2.68 2.16 18.71
C GLY A 30 -1.27 1.54 18.75
N LEU A 31 -0.94 0.66 17.81
CA LEU A 31 0.37 -0.04 17.73
C LEU A 31 1.60 0.88 17.75
N TYR A 32 1.44 2.15 17.36
CA TYR A 32 2.49 3.16 17.35
C TYR A 32 2.65 3.90 18.70
N GLY A 33 1.72 3.71 19.64
CA GLY A 33 1.61 4.49 20.88
C GLY A 33 0.98 5.87 20.67
N ARG A 34 1.05 6.72 21.70
CA ARG A 34 0.64 8.14 21.66
C ARG A 34 1.37 8.86 20.55
N THR A 35 0.61 9.36 19.58
CA THR A 35 1.18 10.21 18.53
C THR A 35 1.31 11.65 19.02
N ASP A 36 2.51 12.21 18.95
CA ASP A 36 2.74 13.64 19.18
C ASP A 36 2.57 14.47 17.90
N ASP A 37 2.29 15.77 18.04
CA ASP A 37 2.15 16.73 16.94
C ASP A 37 3.31 16.68 15.93
N LYS A 38 4.53 16.44 16.42
CA LYS A 38 5.72 16.31 15.59
C LYS A 38 5.61 15.13 14.63
N VAL A 39 5.17 13.96 15.12
CA VAL A 39 5.04 12.75 14.32
C VAL A 39 3.97 12.94 13.25
N ILE A 40 2.80 13.46 13.64
CA ILE A 40 1.69 13.71 12.71
C ILE A 40 2.12 14.69 11.63
N THR A 41 2.80 15.77 12.01
CA THR A 41 3.25 16.81 11.08
C THR A 41 4.24 16.26 10.06
N PHE A 42 5.28 15.54 10.50
CA PHE A 42 6.25 14.95 9.57
C PHE A 42 5.63 13.86 8.68
N PHE A 43 4.69 13.07 9.23
CA PHE A 43 3.94 12.11 8.44
C PHE A 43 3.13 12.80 7.33
N ALA A 44 2.41 13.88 7.65
CA ALA A 44 1.65 14.66 6.68
C ALA A 44 2.55 15.26 5.59
N PHE A 45 3.72 15.81 5.94
CA PHE A 45 4.70 16.25 4.94
C PHE A 45 5.21 15.11 4.07
N GLY A 46 5.42 13.93 4.65
CA GLY A 46 5.77 12.72 3.92
C GLY A 46 4.70 12.34 2.88
N VAL A 47 3.42 12.37 3.25
CA VAL A 47 2.30 12.09 2.34
C VAL A 47 2.24 13.10 1.19
N ILE A 48 2.40 14.39 1.47
CA ILE A 48 2.41 15.45 0.45
C ILE A 48 3.57 15.22 -0.54
N ALA A 49 4.79 14.99 -0.03
CA ALA A 49 5.96 14.75 -0.86
C ALA A 49 5.82 13.46 -1.68
N PHE A 50 5.27 12.39 -1.09
CA PHE A 50 5.03 11.12 -1.76
C PHE A 50 4.14 11.29 -2.98
N PHE A 51 3.00 11.98 -2.87
CA PHE A 51 2.11 12.18 -4.00
C PHE A 51 2.74 13.06 -5.09
N ALA A 52 3.45 14.13 -4.71
CA ALA A 52 4.15 14.97 -5.67
C ALA A 52 5.19 14.19 -6.48
N ILE A 53 6.00 13.36 -5.79
CA ILE A 53 7.02 12.51 -6.43
C ILE A 53 6.35 11.43 -7.27
N LEU A 54 5.37 10.72 -6.73
CA LEU A 54 4.69 9.62 -7.41
C LEU A 54 4.06 10.10 -8.72
N VAL A 55 3.26 11.18 -8.68
CA VAL A 55 2.63 11.73 -9.89
C VAL A 55 3.69 12.13 -10.90
N THR A 56 4.73 12.84 -10.47
CA THR A 56 5.83 13.27 -11.36
C THR A 56 6.52 12.08 -12.03
N VAL A 57 6.89 11.06 -11.26
CA VAL A 57 7.58 9.87 -11.77
C VAL A 57 6.69 9.10 -12.73
N LEU A 58 5.42 8.88 -12.39
CA LEU A 58 4.48 8.18 -13.25
C LEU A 58 4.24 8.94 -14.56
N SER A 59 4.10 10.27 -14.52
CA SER A 59 3.99 11.10 -15.73
C SER A 59 5.22 10.99 -16.62
N LEU A 60 6.43 11.09 -16.04
CA LEU A 60 7.68 10.93 -16.80
C LEU A 60 7.81 9.52 -17.40
N LEU A 61 7.40 8.49 -16.66
CA LEU A 61 7.40 7.12 -17.13
C LEU A 61 6.44 6.94 -18.32
N GLN A 62 5.22 7.47 -18.23
CA GLN A 62 4.24 7.44 -19.32
C GLN A 62 4.81 8.09 -20.58
N ILE A 63 5.38 9.30 -20.46
CA ILE A 63 6.03 10.01 -21.57
C ILE A 63 7.15 9.16 -22.20
N ARG A 64 8.00 8.53 -21.38
CA ARG A 64 9.09 7.68 -21.88
C ARG A 64 8.57 6.45 -22.63
N LEU A 65 7.51 5.82 -22.14
CA LEU A 65 6.93 4.63 -22.75
C LEU A 65 6.23 4.95 -24.06
N ASP A 66 5.47 6.05 -24.12
CA ASP A 66 4.76 6.46 -25.34
C ASP A 66 5.74 6.90 -26.42
N ASN A 67 6.77 7.67 -26.07
CA ASN A 67 7.85 7.98 -27.01
C ASN A 67 8.54 6.73 -27.59
N ARG A 68 8.67 5.67 -26.79
CA ARG A 68 9.26 4.40 -27.26
C ARG A 68 8.31 3.66 -28.20
N LYS A 69 7.01 3.66 -27.93
CA LYS A 69 5.98 3.07 -28.80
C LYS A 69 5.89 3.80 -30.13
N ASP A 70 5.93 5.13 -30.10
CA ASP A 70 5.83 5.97 -31.30
C ASP A 70 7.01 5.74 -32.23
N ARG A 71 8.24 5.68 -31.69
CA ARG A 71 9.43 5.33 -32.49
C ARG A 71 9.29 4.00 -33.21
N ARG A 72 8.87 2.95 -32.49
CA ARG A 72 8.64 1.62 -33.08
C ARG A 72 7.57 1.65 -34.15
N THR A 73 6.48 2.39 -33.92
CA THR A 73 5.39 2.53 -34.88
C THR A 73 5.84 3.25 -36.14
N GLN A 74 6.65 4.30 -36.01
CA GLN A 74 7.23 5.01 -37.15
C GLN A 74 8.20 4.14 -37.94
N ASP A 75 9.05 3.37 -37.27
CA ASP A 75 9.98 2.45 -37.92
C ASP A 75 9.23 1.36 -38.70
N LEU A 76 8.18 0.77 -38.11
CA LEU A 76 7.32 -0.19 -38.80
C LEU A 76 6.61 0.42 -40.02
N LYS A 77 6.10 1.65 -39.91
CA LYS A 77 5.48 2.36 -41.05
C LYS A 77 6.47 2.64 -42.18
N ARG A 78 7.74 2.89 -41.87
CA ARG A 78 8.81 3.11 -42.87
C ARG A 78 9.25 1.82 -43.57
N LEU A 79 9.17 0.69 -42.88
CA LEU A 79 9.57 -0.63 -43.42
C LEU A 79 8.43 -1.37 -44.12
N GLY A 80 7.18 -0.99 -43.87
CA GLY A 80 5.97 -1.60 -44.45
C GLY A 80 5.39 -0.88 -45.68
N SER A 81 6.15 0.05 -46.27
CA SER A 81 5.90 0.66 -47.60
C SER A 81 6.95 0.15 -48.58
#